data_AF-A0A1C4XEZ4-F1
#
_entry.id   AF-A0A1C4XEZ4-F1
#
_cell.length_a   1.000
_cell.length_b   1.000
_cell.length_c   1.000
_cell.angle_alpha   90.00
_cell.angle_beta   90.00
_cell.angle_gamma   90.00
#
_symmetry.space_group_name_H-M   'P 1'
#
loop_
_entity.id
_entity.type
_entity.pdbx_description
1 polymer ?
#
loop_
_entity_poly.entity_id
_entity_poly.type
_entity_poly.pdbx_seq_one_letter_code
_entity_poly.pdbx_strand_id
1 'polypeptide(L)'
;MRVSKDGRDWRIGTAADVSWFAGHTTAGVSITTAIPPVFDAYATTYQTDDVTAAAYEHALVEDLTRHTADQPWWLAYLDTGAHDVVFPHAPRVFLYWNWPYVLVEAGPEQALTWRVGGHIRHPHGALPDLFFPTDRSWLVSALWDDTWTCVGGPTPVIHTLQRDPVANARQVRPDEDALPPGLTRE
;
A
#
# COMPACT_ATOMS: atom_id res chain seq x y z
N MET A 1 -1.05 21.11 -3.02
CA MET A 1 -1.11 21.88 -1.74
C MET A 1 0.06 21.46 -0.87
N ARG A 2 0.51 22.27 0.09
CA ARG A 2 1.52 21.88 1.09
C ARG A 2 0.96 22.03 2.51
N VAL A 3 1.35 21.13 3.41
CA VAL A 3 1.03 21.19 4.84
C VAL A 3 2.31 21.11 5.65
N SER A 4 2.50 22.02 6.58
CA SER A 4 3.67 22.03 7.46
C SER A 4 3.44 21.11 8.66
N LYS A 5 4.38 20.20 8.92
CA LYS A 5 4.41 19.31 10.11
C LYS A 5 5.86 18.96 10.42
N ASP A 6 6.23 18.95 11.70
CA ASP A 6 7.58 18.61 12.19
C ASP A 6 8.70 19.46 11.55
N GLY A 7 8.41 20.74 11.27
CA GLY A 7 9.37 21.66 10.66
C GLY A 7 9.62 21.46 9.16
N ARG A 8 8.85 20.59 8.50
CA ARG A 8 8.91 20.34 7.05
C ARG A 8 7.56 20.57 6.38
N ASP A 9 7.61 21.02 5.13
CA ASP A 9 6.43 21.09 4.26
C ASP A 9 6.25 19.80 3.47
N TRP A 10 5.08 19.21 3.59
CA TRP A 10 4.70 17.97 2.91
C TRP A 10 3.74 18.26 1.76
N ARG A 11 3.99 17.69 0.58
CA ARG A 11 3.09 17.86 -0.57
C ARG A 11 1.88 16.94 -0.40
N ILE A 12 0.70 17.54 -0.45
CA ILE A 12 -0.57 16.80 -0.47
C ILE A 12 -0.95 16.53 -1.92
N GLY A 13 -1.23 15.26 -2.19
CA GLY A 13 -1.61 14.74 -3.49
C GLY A 13 -3.04 15.09 -3.88
N THR A 14 -3.34 14.88 -5.14
CA THR A 14 -4.59 15.25 -5.79
C THR A 14 -5.12 14.10 -6.64
N ALA A 15 -6.33 14.23 -7.17
CA ALA A 15 -6.89 13.24 -8.09
C ALA A 15 -5.98 12.98 -9.31
N ALA A 16 -5.16 13.95 -9.73
CA ALA A 16 -4.22 13.78 -10.83
C ALA A 16 -3.06 12.82 -10.51
N ASP A 17 -2.67 12.71 -9.23
CA ASP A 17 -1.57 11.85 -8.80
C ASP A 17 -1.98 10.36 -8.79
N VAL A 18 -3.29 10.08 -8.73
CA VAL A 18 -3.89 8.73 -8.69
C VAL A 18 -4.73 8.37 -9.91
N SER A 19 -4.89 9.29 -10.87
CA SER A 19 -5.77 9.12 -12.04
C SER A 19 -5.42 7.93 -12.93
N TRP A 20 -4.18 7.46 -12.85
CA TRP A 20 -3.67 6.32 -13.62
C TRP A 20 -4.21 4.97 -13.14
N PHE A 21 -4.72 4.88 -11.91
CA PHE A 21 -5.36 3.65 -11.39
C PHE A 21 -6.76 3.87 -10.83
N ALA A 22 -7.12 5.10 -10.45
CA ALA A 22 -8.49 5.42 -10.04
C ALA A 22 -9.48 5.06 -11.15
N GLY A 23 -10.45 4.19 -10.85
CA GLY A 23 -11.43 3.70 -11.83
C GLY A 23 -10.92 2.62 -12.79
N HIS A 24 -9.68 2.15 -12.63
CA HIS A 24 -9.07 1.10 -13.45
C HIS A 24 -8.95 -0.25 -12.72
N THR A 25 -9.50 -0.36 -11.51
CA THR A 25 -9.64 -1.61 -10.78
C THR A 25 -11.01 -2.24 -11.05
N THR A 26 -11.10 -3.56 -10.88
CA THR A 26 -12.31 -4.34 -11.15
C THR A 26 -13.03 -4.68 -9.87
N ALA A 27 -14.36 -4.65 -9.84
CA ALA A 27 -15.09 -5.22 -8.71
C ALA A 27 -14.93 -6.75 -8.70
N GLY A 28 -14.67 -7.35 -7.53
CA GLY A 28 -14.57 -8.79 -7.37
C GLY A 28 -13.53 -9.21 -6.33
N VAL A 29 -13.07 -10.44 -6.44
CA VAL A 29 -12.11 -11.07 -5.51
C VAL A 29 -10.68 -11.15 -6.06
N SER A 30 -10.49 -10.79 -7.33
CA SER A 30 -9.19 -10.89 -7.98
C SER A 30 -8.22 -9.83 -7.48
N ILE A 31 -6.92 -10.01 -7.71
CA ILE A 31 -5.93 -8.98 -7.38
C ILE A 31 -6.22 -7.65 -8.08
N THR A 32 -6.91 -7.67 -9.23
CA THR A 32 -7.30 -6.47 -9.95
C THR A 32 -8.33 -5.59 -9.24
N THR A 33 -8.90 -6.06 -8.13
CA THR A 33 -9.72 -5.25 -7.23
C THR A 33 -8.89 -4.21 -6.48
N ALA A 34 -7.68 -4.58 -6.06
CA ALA A 34 -6.77 -3.70 -5.32
C ALA A 34 -5.70 -3.05 -6.21
N ILE A 35 -5.29 -3.72 -7.29
CA ILE A 35 -4.17 -3.29 -8.14
C ILE A 35 -4.61 -3.21 -9.61
N PRO A 36 -4.46 -2.08 -10.32
CA PRO A 36 -4.86 -2.00 -11.74
C PRO A 36 -4.11 -3.01 -12.63
N PRO A 37 -4.72 -3.50 -13.72
CA PRO A 37 -4.15 -4.47 -14.65
C PRO A 37 -3.10 -3.86 -15.60
N VAL A 38 -2.16 -3.07 -15.08
CA VAL A 38 -1.13 -2.32 -15.86
C VAL A 38 0.31 -2.75 -15.57
N PHE A 39 0.51 -3.69 -14.64
CA PHE A 39 1.83 -4.12 -14.20
C PHE A 39 2.23 -5.46 -14.83
N ASP A 40 3.53 -5.70 -14.90
CA ASP A 40 4.10 -6.94 -15.47
C ASP A 40 3.80 -8.17 -14.60
N ALA A 41 3.73 -8.00 -13.28
CA ALA A 41 3.52 -9.07 -12.33
C ALA A 41 2.79 -8.59 -11.06
N TYR A 42 2.17 -9.55 -10.37
CA TYR A 42 1.32 -9.33 -9.21
C TYR A 42 1.62 -10.34 -8.10
N ALA A 43 1.53 -9.91 -6.86
CA ALA A 43 1.61 -10.80 -5.71
C ALA A 43 0.75 -10.32 -4.55
N THR A 44 0.43 -11.23 -3.66
CA THR A 44 -0.12 -10.94 -2.34
C THR A 44 0.89 -11.30 -1.26
N THR A 45 1.11 -10.39 -0.32
CA THR A 45 2.00 -10.56 0.84
C THR A 45 1.18 -10.50 2.11
N TYR A 46 1.62 -11.17 3.17
CA TYR A 46 0.90 -11.15 4.44
C TYR A 46 1.83 -11.43 5.62
N GLN A 47 1.50 -10.85 6.77
CA GLN A 47 2.19 -11.12 8.02
C GLN A 47 1.71 -12.47 8.57
N THR A 48 2.64 -13.36 8.92
CA THR A 48 2.32 -14.60 9.65
C THR A 48 2.32 -14.37 11.16
N ASP A 49 1.75 -15.31 11.92
CA ASP A 49 1.66 -15.23 13.38
C ASP A 49 3.04 -15.21 14.08
N ASP A 50 4.06 -15.79 13.46
CA ASP A 50 5.44 -15.85 13.97
C ASP A 50 6.30 -14.62 13.61
N VAL A 51 5.78 -13.74 12.74
CA VAL A 51 6.46 -12.51 12.30
C VAL A 51 5.76 -11.30 12.93
N THR A 52 6.52 -10.39 13.53
CA THR A 52 5.94 -9.15 14.06
C THR A 52 5.52 -8.23 12.91
N ALA A 53 4.48 -7.40 13.13
CA ALA A 53 4.07 -6.38 12.15
C ALA A 53 5.26 -5.53 11.71
N ALA A 54 6.06 -5.01 12.65
CA ALA A 54 7.25 -4.23 12.33
C ALA A 54 8.24 -4.99 11.44
N ALA A 55 8.53 -6.27 11.72
CA ALA A 55 9.45 -7.05 10.89
C ALA A 55 8.91 -7.25 9.46
N TYR A 56 7.63 -7.58 9.31
CA TYR A 56 6.96 -7.69 8.02
C TYR A 56 6.99 -6.37 7.23
N GLU A 57 6.62 -5.26 7.87
CA GLU A 57 6.55 -3.96 7.23
C GLU A 57 7.94 -3.46 6.81
N HIS A 58 8.96 -3.64 7.67
CA HIS A 58 10.35 -3.31 7.34
C HIS A 58 10.86 -4.14 6.16
N ALA A 59 10.60 -5.45 6.15
CA ALA A 59 11.00 -6.33 5.04
C ALA A 59 10.36 -5.90 3.72
N LEU A 60 9.05 -5.67 3.71
CA LEU A 60 8.31 -5.21 2.52
C LEU A 60 8.88 -3.88 1.99
N VAL A 61 9.09 -2.89 2.87
CA VAL A 61 9.61 -1.57 2.47
C VAL A 61 11.06 -1.67 2.00
N GLU A 62 11.89 -2.49 2.63
CA GLU A 62 13.28 -2.72 2.20
C GLU A 62 13.32 -3.37 0.80
N ASP A 63 12.54 -4.42 0.57
CA ASP A 63 12.41 -5.10 -0.72
C ASP A 63 12.02 -4.15 -1.85
N LEU A 64 11.01 -3.30 -1.62
CA LEU A 64 10.58 -2.30 -2.59
C LEU A 64 11.65 -1.24 -2.83
N THR A 65 12.31 -0.78 -1.77
CA THR A 65 13.38 0.23 -1.85
C THR A 65 14.56 -0.26 -2.70
N ARG A 66 14.93 -1.55 -2.62
CA ARG A 66 16.03 -2.11 -3.44
C ARG A 66 15.79 -2.02 -4.96
N HIS A 67 14.53 -1.90 -5.38
CA HIS A 67 14.14 -1.78 -6.81
C HIS A 67 13.63 -0.39 -7.19
N THR A 68 13.73 0.57 -6.28
CA THR A 68 13.21 1.93 -6.50
C THR A 68 14.37 2.91 -6.58
N ALA A 69 14.40 3.74 -7.63
CA ALA A 69 15.36 4.84 -7.69
C ALA A 69 15.18 5.81 -6.50
N ASP A 70 16.21 6.60 -6.17
CA ASP A 70 16.11 7.62 -5.12
C ASP A 70 15.08 8.71 -5.50
N GLN A 71 13.84 8.50 -5.06
CA GLN A 71 12.68 9.30 -5.41
C GLN A 71 11.64 9.24 -4.29
N PRO A 72 10.77 10.25 -4.17
CA PRO A 72 9.73 10.23 -3.17
C PRO A 72 8.62 9.24 -3.52
N TRP A 73 7.91 8.82 -2.48
CA TRP A 73 6.74 7.95 -2.59
C TRP A 73 5.47 8.72 -2.26
N TRP A 74 4.37 8.24 -2.77
CA TRP A 74 3.03 8.62 -2.37
C TRP A 74 2.52 7.65 -1.33
N LEU A 75 2.12 8.16 -0.17
CA LEU A 75 1.53 7.39 0.92
C LEU A 75 0.07 7.81 1.07
N ALA A 76 -0.85 6.85 1.03
CA ALA A 76 -2.28 7.07 1.10
C ALA A 76 -2.88 6.38 2.33
N TYR A 77 -3.60 7.16 3.12
CA TYR A 77 -4.25 6.72 4.35
C TYR A 77 -5.76 6.81 4.17
N LEU A 78 -6.45 5.68 4.26
CA LEU A 78 -7.90 5.55 4.21
C LEU A 78 -8.52 6.22 5.44
N ASP A 79 -9.47 7.12 5.20
CA ASP A 79 -10.18 7.85 6.23
C ASP A 79 -11.57 7.23 6.48
N THR A 80 -11.61 6.19 7.32
CA THR A 80 -12.88 5.61 7.77
C THR A 80 -13.44 6.31 9.03
N GLY A 81 -12.76 7.33 9.54
CA GLY A 81 -13.03 7.93 10.85
C GLY A 81 -12.58 7.10 12.07
N ALA A 82 -12.04 5.89 11.86
CA ALA A 82 -11.62 4.98 12.92
C ALA A 82 -10.08 4.89 13.10
N HIS A 83 -9.29 5.47 12.19
CA HIS A 83 -7.84 5.28 12.14
C HIS A 83 -7.06 6.59 12.13
N ASP A 84 -5.77 6.47 12.44
CA ASP A 84 -4.82 7.57 12.35
C ASP A 84 -4.61 7.98 10.89
N VAL A 85 -5.18 9.14 10.55
CA VAL A 85 -4.94 9.83 9.29
C VAL A 85 -3.91 10.91 9.59
N VAL A 86 -2.67 10.71 9.10
CA VAL A 86 -1.48 11.51 9.43
C VAL A 86 -1.69 13.04 9.27
N PHE A 87 -2.56 13.44 8.33
CA PHE A 87 -2.98 14.83 8.10
C PHE A 87 -4.51 14.93 8.01
N PRO A 88 -5.23 14.99 9.13
CA PRO A 88 -6.69 14.83 9.16
C PRO A 88 -7.46 16.00 8.51
N HIS A 89 -6.80 17.11 8.20
CA HIS A 89 -7.41 18.27 7.54
C HIS A 89 -6.98 18.45 6.07
N ALA A 90 -6.15 17.55 5.53
CA ALA A 90 -5.74 17.60 4.14
C ALA A 90 -6.89 17.23 3.19
N PRO A 91 -7.00 17.80 1.98
CA PRO A 91 -7.96 17.36 0.98
C PRO A 91 -7.86 15.85 0.70
N ARG A 92 -9.00 15.21 0.46
CA ARG A 92 -9.09 13.78 0.16
C ARG A 92 -9.10 13.55 -1.36
N VAL A 93 -8.55 12.42 -1.75
CA VAL A 93 -8.81 11.78 -3.05
C VAL A 93 -9.76 10.60 -2.83
N PHE A 94 -10.57 10.28 -3.84
CA PHE A 94 -11.56 9.19 -3.73
C PHE A 94 -11.12 8.03 -4.63
N LEU A 95 -10.98 6.85 -4.04
CA LEU A 95 -10.49 5.63 -4.70
C LEU A 95 -11.46 4.47 -4.48
N TYR A 96 -11.33 3.42 -5.29
CA TYR A 96 -12.14 2.20 -5.18
C TYR A 96 -13.66 2.52 -5.15
N TRP A 97 -14.39 2.07 -4.15
CA TRP A 97 -15.81 2.35 -3.93
C TRP A 97 -16.06 3.76 -3.36
N ASN A 98 -15.43 4.77 -3.97
CA ASN A 98 -15.48 6.17 -3.56
C ASN A 98 -15.05 6.37 -2.08
N TRP A 99 -14.07 5.57 -1.65
CA TRP A 99 -13.49 5.67 -0.31
C TRP A 99 -12.52 6.86 -0.24
N PRO A 100 -12.58 7.67 0.83
CA PRO A 100 -11.74 8.85 0.99
C PRO A 100 -10.33 8.47 1.48
N TYR A 101 -9.30 8.95 0.79
CA TYR A 101 -7.89 8.80 1.18
C TYR A 101 -7.22 10.15 1.33
N VAL A 102 -6.36 10.31 2.33
CA VAL A 102 -5.37 11.40 2.39
C VAL A 102 -4.08 10.92 1.75
N LEU A 103 -3.65 11.63 0.70
CA LEU A 103 -2.47 11.30 -0.10
C LEU A 103 -1.34 12.30 0.18
N VAL A 104 -0.15 11.80 0.51
CA VAL A 104 1.00 12.63 0.89
C VAL A 104 2.26 12.14 0.19
N GLU A 105 3.02 13.07 -0.39
CA GLU A 105 4.36 12.76 -0.88
C GLU A 105 5.35 12.73 0.28
N ALA A 106 5.99 11.58 0.49
CA ALA A 106 6.97 11.33 1.53
C ALA A 106 7.96 10.26 1.07
N GLY A 107 8.23 9.24 1.89
CA GLY A 107 9.16 8.17 1.56
C GLY A 107 9.09 6.97 2.50
N PRO A 108 10.05 6.02 2.35
CA PRO A 108 10.10 4.76 3.08
C PRO A 108 10.05 4.92 4.61
N GLU A 109 10.81 5.87 5.15
CA GLU A 109 10.85 6.14 6.59
C GLU A 109 9.47 6.54 7.13
N GLN A 110 8.78 7.41 6.41
CA GLN A 110 7.44 7.88 6.80
C GLN A 110 6.39 6.78 6.67
N ALA A 111 6.52 5.89 5.68
CA ALA A 111 5.67 4.71 5.54
C ALA A 111 5.78 3.76 6.75
N LEU A 112 6.90 3.76 7.47
CA LEU A 112 7.15 2.89 8.63
C LEU A 112 6.89 3.56 9.98
N THR A 113 6.66 4.87 10.03
CA THR A 113 6.72 5.62 11.31
C THR A 113 5.53 6.54 11.57
N TRP A 114 4.78 6.95 10.54
CA TRP A 114 3.79 8.00 10.71
C TRP A 114 2.47 7.56 11.34
N ARG A 115 2.05 6.32 11.13
CA ARG A 115 0.81 5.78 11.72
C ARG A 115 1.14 5.21 13.09
N VAL A 116 0.61 5.82 14.14
CA VAL A 116 0.89 5.43 15.54
C VAL A 116 -0.22 4.61 16.19
N GLY A 117 -1.44 4.68 15.66
CA GLY A 117 -2.63 4.00 16.19
C GLY A 117 -2.92 2.63 15.58
N GLY A 118 -2.02 2.10 14.75
CA GLY A 118 -2.25 0.86 14.00
C GLY A 118 -3.20 1.02 12.80
N HIS A 119 -3.33 -0.05 12.04
CA HIS A 119 -4.36 -0.24 11.01
C HIS A 119 -5.40 -1.26 11.50
N ILE A 120 -6.62 -1.29 10.93
CA ILE A 120 -7.64 -2.29 11.31
C ILE A 120 -7.11 -3.74 11.22
N ARG A 121 -6.20 -3.96 10.27
CA ARG A 121 -5.50 -5.23 10.01
C ARG A 121 -4.57 -5.62 11.16
N HIS A 122 -3.82 -4.65 11.65
CA HIS A 122 -2.74 -4.84 12.60
C HIS A 122 -2.73 -3.66 13.57
N PRO A 123 -3.17 -3.86 14.83
CA PRO A 123 -3.20 -2.81 15.85
C PRO A 123 -1.85 -2.14 16.13
N HIS A 124 -0.76 -2.71 15.60
CA HIS A 124 0.61 -2.23 15.78
C HIS A 124 1.35 -1.95 14.46
N GLY A 125 0.68 -2.06 13.30
CA GLY A 125 1.29 -1.78 11.99
C GLY A 125 1.25 -0.29 11.62
N ALA A 126 2.30 0.18 10.95
CA ALA A 126 2.48 1.57 10.54
C ALA A 126 2.27 1.81 9.03
N LEU A 127 2.18 0.75 8.20
CA LEU A 127 2.08 0.93 6.76
C LEU A 127 0.87 1.77 6.34
N PRO A 128 0.99 2.61 5.30
CA PRO A 128 -0.16 3.21 4.63
C PRO A 128 -1.04 2.13 4.00
N ASP A 129 -2.29 2.48 3.71
CA ASP A 129 -3.24 1.56 3.08
C ASP A 129 -2.96 1.37 1.59
N LEU A 130 -2.32 2.38 1.00
CA LEU A 130 -1.85 2.34 -0.36
C LEU A 130 -0.59 3.20 -0.50
N PHE A 131 0.41 2.72 -1.22
CA PHE A 131 1.59 3.52 -1.53
C PHE A 131 2.27 3.09 -2.83
N PHE A 132 2.94 4.05 -3.47
CA PHE A 132 3.62 3.88 -4.77
C PHE A 132 4.70 4.95 -4.98
N PRO A 133 5.74 4.70 -5.78
CA PRO A 133 6.78 5.68 -6.09
C PRO A 133 6.26 6.72 -7.10
N THR A 134 6.92 7.86 -7.18
CA THR A 134 6.50 8.95 -8.08
C THR A 134 6.47 8.55 -9.56
N ASP A 135 7.38 7.66 -9.98
CA ASP A 135 7.42 7.09 -11.32
C ASP A 135 6.35 6.00 -11.58
N ARG A 136 5.57 5.63 -10.55
CA ARG A 136 4.47 4.64 -10.60
C ARG A 136 4.95 3.25 -11.01
N SER A 137 6.22 2.93 -10.80
CA SER A 137 6.79 1.65 -11.18
C SER A 137 6.15 0.47 -10.45
N TRP A 138 5.66 0.65 -9.23
CA TRP A 138 4.90 -0.39 -8.51
C TRP A 138 3.77 0.24 -7.69
N LEU A 139 2.84 -0.59 -7.23
CA LEU A 139 1.77 -0.21 -6.32
C LEU A 139 1.62 -1.26 -5.23
N VAL A 140 1.51 -0.79 -4.00
CA VAL A 140 1.09 -1.59 -2.85
C VAL A 140 -0.27 -1.08 -2.40
N SER A 141 -1.23 -1.98 -2.21
CA SER A 141 -2.55 -1.64 -1.69
C SER A 141 -3.11 -2.77 -0.85
N ALA A 142 -3.71 -2.42 0.28
CA ALA A 142 -4.49 -3.33 1.09
C ALA A 142 -5.87 -2.71 1.32
N LEU A 143 -6.92 -3.36 0.80
CA LEU A 143 -8.30 -2.86 0.92
C LEU A 143 -8.75 -2.93 2.39
N TRP A 144 -9.81 -2.20 2.73
CA TRP A 144 -10.19 -1.90 4.11
C TRP A 144 -10.09 -3.11 5.06
N ASP A 145 -10.72 -4.23 4.73
CA ASP A 145 -10.86 -5.44 5.54
C ASP A 145 -9.93 -6.60 5.13
N ASP A 146 -9.13 -6.45 4.07
CA ASP A 146 -8.13 -7.46 3.71
C ASP A 146 -7.09 -7.56 4.83
N THR A 147 -6.69 -8.75 5.28
CA THR A 147 -5.54 -8.96 6.22
C THR A 147 -4.21 -9.15 5.50
N TRP A 148 -4.23 -9.07 4.17
CA TRP A 148 -3.08 -9.17 3.28
C TRP A 148 -2.91 -7.88 2.49
N THR A 149 -1.76 -7.79 1.82
CA THR A 149 -1.41 -6.67 0.96
C THR A 149 -1.25 -7.15 -0.46
N CYS A 150 -1.86 -6.46 -1.41
CA CYS A 150 -1.67 -6.69 -2.83
C CYS A 150 -0.52 -5.82 -3.36
N VAL A 151 0.29 -6.37 -4.25
CA VAL A 151 1.42 -5.69 -4.89
C VAL A 151 1.35 -5.92 -6.39
N GLY A 152 1.51 -4.85 -7.17
CA GLY A 152 1.77 -4.91 -8.61
C GLY A 152 3.07 -4.18 -8.94
N GLY A 153 3.85 -4.72 -9.86
CA GLY A 153 5.10 -4.08 -10.29
C GLY A 153 5.88 -4.91 -11.32
N PRO A 154 7.12 -4.49 -11.64
CA PRO A 154 8.04 -5.23 -12.46
C PRO A 154 8.27 -6.63 -11.89
N THR A 155 8.47 -7.62 -12.76
CA THR A 155 8.79 -8.99 -12.35
C THR A 155 9.94 -9.07 -11.33
N PRO A 156 11.04 -8.28 -11.43
CA PRO A 156 12.11 -8.30 -10.42
C PRO A 156 11.66 -7.93 -8.99
N VAL A 157 10.69 -7.01 -8.85
CA VAL A 157 10.12 -6.64 -7.54
C VAL A 157 9.38 -7.82 -6.96
N ILE A 158 8.42 -8.38 -7.71
CA ILE A 158 7.60 -9.50 -7.27
C ILE A 158 8.45 -10.72 -6.89
N HIS A 159 9.48 -11.00 -7.69
CA HIS A 159 10.38 -12.12 -7.46
C HIS A 159 11.29 -11.94 -6.24
N THR A 160 11.56 -10.69 -5.85
CA THR A 160 12.30 -10.41 -4.61
C THR A 160 11.41 -10.69 -3.41
N LEU A 161 10.17 -10.20 -3.43
CA LEU A 161 9.18 -10.46 -2.38
C LEU A 161 8.91 -11.96 -2.18
N GLN A 162 8.85 -12.74 -3.26
CA GLN A 162 8.66 -14.20 -3.18
C GLN A 162 9.82 -14.94 -2.51
N ARG A 163 11.00 -14.34 -2.47
CA ARG A 163 12.20 -14.94 -1.86
C ARG A 163 12.42 -14.48 -0.45
N ASP A 164 11.76 -13.41 -0.03
CA ASP A 164 11.78 -12.96 1.35
C ASP A 164 10.77 -13.79 2.17
N PRO A 165 11.25 -14.69 3.06
CA PRO A 165 10.35 -15.48 3.90
C PRO A 165 9.54 -14.61 4.88
N VAL A 166 10.00 -13.40 5.19
CA VAL A 166 9.31 -12.46 6.09
C VAL A 166 8.12 -11.79 5.39
N ALA A 167 8.22 -11.52 4.08
CA ALA A 167 7.13 -10.94 3.29
C ALA A 167 6.01 -11.95 2.97
N ASN A 168 6.34 -13.24 2.99
CA ASN A 168 5.44 -14.36 2.69
C ASN A 168 4.59 -14.12 1.43
N ALA A 169 5.27 -13.80 0.33
CA ALA A 169 4.61 -13.40 -0.90
C ALA A 169 4.19 -14.60 -1.78
N ARG A 170 2.96 -14.56 -2.27
CA ARG A 170 2.44 -15.45 -3.32
C ARG A 170 2.23 -14.65 -4.61
N GLN A 171 2.91 -15.02 -5.68
CA GLN A 171 2.60 -14.48 -7.01
C GLN A 171 1.24 -14.97 -7.48
N VAL A 172 0.49 -14.08 -8.11
CA VAL A 172 -0.84 -14.35 -8.65
C VAL A 172 -0.99 -13.77 -10.05
N ARG A 173 -1.95 -14.29 -10.80
CA ARG A 173 -2.39 -13.70 -12.07
C ARG A 173 -3.42 -12.60 -11.85
N PRO A 174 -3.63 -11.68 -12.81
CA PRO A 174 -4.58 -10.58 -12.66
C PRO A 174 -6.02 -11.02 -12.33
N ASP A 175 -6.45 -12.16 -12.86
CA ASP A 175 -7.78 -12.75 -12.66
C ASP A 175 -7.87 -13.70 -11.46
N GLU A 176 -6.73 -14.02 -10.83
CA GLU A 176 -6.70 -14.91 -9.67
C GLU A 176 -7.12 -14.19 -8.39
N ASP A 177 -7.77 -14.96 -7.52
CA ASP A 177 -8.15 -14.55 -6.18
C ASP A 177 -6.92 -14.03 -5.41
N ALA A 178 -7.03 -12.82 -4.85
CA ALA A 178 -5.99 -12.20 -4.04
C ALA A 178 -5.75 -12.89 -2.69
N LEU A 179 -6.74 -13.57 -2.12
CA LEU A 179 -6.68 -14.18 -0.80
C LEU A 179 -5.47 -15.15 -0.68
N PRO A 180 -4.52 -14.90 0.24
CA PRO A 180 -3.44 -15.84 0.50
C PRO A 180 -3.95 -17.19 1.00
N PRO A 181 -3.26 -18.31 0.70
CA PRO A 181 -3.64 -19.63 1.17
C PRO A 181 -3.67 -19.69 2.70
N GLY A 182 -4.74 -20.28 3.25
CA GLY A 182 -4.90 -20.46 4.69
C GLY A 182 -5.50 -19.25 5.43
N LEU A 183 -5.70 -18.12 4.76
CA LEU A 183 -6.47 -17.00 5.30
C LEU A 183 -7.96 -17.12 4.93
N THR A 184 -8.80 -16.41 5.69
CA THR A 184 -10.23 -16.27 5.42
C THR A 184 -10.56 -14.81 5.15
N ARG A 185 -11.55 -14.57 4.28
CA ARG A 185 -12.21 -13.26 4.21
C ARG A 185 -13.11 -13.11 5.43
N GLU A 186 -13.01 -11.98 6.11
CA GLU A 186 -13.94 -11.61 7.19
C GLU A 186 -15.28 -11.08 6.63
#